data_AF-Q6P6W6-F1
#
_entry.id   AF-Q6P6W6-F1
#
_cell.length_a   1.000
_cell.length_b   1.000
_cell.length_c   1.000
_cell.angle_alpha   90.00
_cell.angle_beta   90.00
_cell.angle_gamma   90.00
#
_symmetry.space_group_name_H-M   'P 1'
#
loop_
_entity.id
_entity.type
_entity.pdbx_description
1 polymer ?
#
loop_
_entity_poly.entity_id
_entity_poly.type
_entity_poly.pdbx_seq_one_letter_code
_entity_poly.pdbx_strand_id
1 'polypeptide(L)'
;MKHYPEAGIQYSSSTTGDGRPLDIEFSGSCSLEKFYDNPKSNDGNSYRLQSWLYASRLLQYSDALEHLLSTGQGVVLERSIYSDFVFLEAMYNQGFIRKQCVDHYNEIKRLTLPEYLPPHAVIYIDVPVSEIQSRIQKKGDPHEMKVTSAYLQDIEDAYKKTFLPKMSEICEVLVYSSWEAEDSTKVVEDIEYLNYNKGPWLKQDDRTFHNLRMLVQDKREVLNYTTVPVYLPEITIGAHQGSRIYDSFRELPGRKYAPGYNADVGDKWIWLK
;
A
#
# COMPACT_ATOMS: atom_id res chain seq x y z
N MET A 1 -0.17 1.25 20.70
CA MET A 1 -0.23 1.70 19.30
C MET A 1 -1.38 0.99 18.59
N LYS A 2 -1.98 1.59 17.56
CA LYS A 2 -3.01 0.93 16.73
C LYS A 2 -2.32 0.17 15.60
N HIS A 3 -2.62 -1.11 15.42
CA HIS A 3 -2.09 -1.91 14.33
C HIS A 3 -3.04 -1.86 13.13
N TYR A 4 -2.48 -1.64 11.95
CA TYR A 4 -3.17 -1.77 10.68
C TYR A 4 -2.55 -2.95 9.91
N PRO A 5 -3.36 -3.95 9.51
CA PRO A 5 -2.87 -5.12 8.77
C PRO A 5 -2.40 -4.73 7.38
N GLU A 6 -1.52 -5.52 6.73
CA GLU A 6 -1.04 -5.24 5.37
C GLU A 6 -2.18 -4.91 4.39
N ALA A 7 -2.04 -3.78 3.68
CA ALA A 7 -3.00 -3.37 2.67
C ALA A 7 -2.95 -4.31 1.44
N GLY A 8 -3.96 -5.17 1.33
CA GLY A 8 -4.23 -5.98 0.15
C GLY A 8 -5.12 -5.27 -0.87
N ILE A 9 -5.53 -6.02 -1.90
CA ILE A 9 -6.37 -5.55 -3.01
C ILE A 9 -7.73 -4.99 -2.51
N GLN A 10 -8.24 -5.55 -1.41
CA GLN A 10 -9.57 -5.23 -0.87
C GLN A 10 -9.54 -4.20 0.27
N TYR A 11 -8.41 -3.54 0.52
CA TYR A 11 -8.29 -2.56 1.61
C TYR A 11 -9.30 -1.40 1.47
N SER A 12 -9.47 -0.88 0.26
CA SER A 12 -10.45 0.20 0.01
C SER A 12 -11.90 -0.24 0.26
N SER A 13 -12.24 -1.50 -0.05
CA SER A 13 -13.57 -2.07 0.20
C SER A 13 -13.83 -2.38 1.67
N SER A 14 -12.80 -2.71 2.46
CA SER A 14 -12.95 -2.96 3.89
C SER A 14 -13.11 -1.67 4.70
N THR A 15 -12.44 -0.58 4.29
CA THR A 15 -12.55 0.72 4.96
C THR A 15 -13.83 1.47 4.60
N THR A 16 -14.46 1.18 3.45
CA THR A 16 -15.62 1.93 2.96
C THR A 16 -16.89 1.09 2.90
N GLY A 17 -18.05 1.75 3.07
CA GLY A 17 -19.38 1.13 2.93
C GLY A 17 -19.65 0.03 3.96
N ASP A 18 -20.01 -1.17 3.49
CA ASP A 18 -20.39 -2.33 4.30
C ASP A 18 -19.19 -3.15 4.81
N GLY A 19 -17.97 -2.79 4.42
CA GLY A 19 -16.74 -3.45 4.83
C GLY A 19 -16.52 -4.85 4.24
N ARG A 20 -17.39 -5.27 3.32
CA ARG A 20 -17.28 -6.58 2.66
C ARG A 20 -16.35 -6.52 1.45
N PRO A 21 -15.58 -7.59 1.20
CA PRO A 21 -14.89 -7.80 -0.07
C PRO A 21 -15.81 -7.56 -1.27
N LEU A 22 -15.37 -6.69 -2.18
CA LEU A 22 -16.02 -6.52 -3.47
C LEU A 22 -15.50 -7.54 -4.48
N ASP A 23 -16.28 -7.75 -5.54
CA ASP A 23 -15.85 -8.54 -6.68
C ASP A 23 -14.60 -7.93 -7.32
N ILE A 24 -13.75 -8.79 -7.90
CA ILE A 24 -12.44 -8.45 -8.46
C ILE A 24 -12.58 -7.38 -9.55
N GLU A 25 -13.68 -7.39 -10.31
CA GLU A 25 -13.97 -6.38 -11.33
C GLU A 25 -13.99 -4.95 -10.75
N PHE A 26 -14.50 -4.77 -9.52
CA PHE A 26 -14.58 -3.49 -8.84
C PHE A 26 -13.33 -3.19 -8.00
N SER A 27 -12.60 -4.22 -7.55
CA SER A 27 -11.36 -4.07 -6.78
C SER A 27 -10.11 -4.12 -7.67
N GLY A 28 -10.05 -3.25 -8.68
CA GLY A 28 -8.85 -3.06 -9.51
C GLY A 28 -8.68 -4.06 -10.66
N SER A 29 -9.60 -5.01 -10.85
CA SER A 29 -9.53 -6.05 -11.89
C SER A 29 -8.18 -6.78 -11.90
N CYS A 30 -7.56 -6.96 -10.73
CA CYS A 30 -6.25 -7.57 -10.57
C CYS A 30 -6.30 -8.73 -9.57
N SER A 31 -5.44 -9.72 -9.75
CA SER A 31 -5.35 -10.88 -8.86
C SER A 31 -3.88 -11.21 -8.57
N LEU A 32 -3.59 -11.41 -7.29
CA LEU A 32 -2.27 -11.84 -6.82
C LEU A 32 -1.97 -13.29 -7.21
N GLU A 33 -2.98 -14.17 -7.15
CA GLU A 33 -2.87 -15.57 -7.57
C GLU A 33 -2.49 -15.66 -9.05
N LYS A 34 -3.15 -14.85 -9.89
CA LYS A 34 -2.84 -14.78 -11.33
C LYS A 34 -1.43 -14.24 -11.58
N PHE A 35 -0.97 -13.31 -10.76
CA PHE A 35 0.40 -12.80 -10.83
C PHE A 35 1.42 -13.91 -10.53
N TYR A 36 1.20 -14.73 -9.49
CA TYR A 36 2.11 -15.84 -9.19
C TYR A 36 2.07 -16.96 -10.23
N ASP A 37 0.90 -17.22 -10.83
CA ASP A 37 0.77 -18.24 -11.86
C ASP A 37 1.43 -17.84 -13.19
N ASN A 38 1.23 -16.60 -13.63
CA ASN A 38 1.81 -16.09 -14.86
C ASN A 38 2.18 -14.60 -14.76
N PRO A 39 3.36 -14.28 -14.19
CA PRO A 39 3.82 -12.91 -14.02
C PRO A 39 4.07 -12.17 -15.35
N LYS A 40 4.24 -12.90 -16.46
CA LYS A 40 4.51 -12.35 -17.80
C LYS A 40 3.27 -12.31 -18.68
N SER A 41 2.09 -12.35 -18.07
CA SER A 41 0.83 -12.31 -18.78
C SER A 41 0.67 -11.01 -19.58
N ASN A 42 0.20 -11.13 -20.83
CA ASN A 42 -0.02 -10.00 -21.74
C ASN A 42 -1.20 -9.09 -21.34
N ASP A 43 -1.98 -9.47 -20.33
CA ASP A 43 -3.15 -8.73 -19.82
C ASP A 43 -2.78 -7.56 -18.89
N GLY A 44 -1.48 -7.37 -18.62
CA GLY A 44 -0.98 -6.28 -17.79
C GLY A 44 -1.29 -6.44 -16.30
N ASN A 45 -1.70 -7.64 -15.85
CA ASN A 45 -2.09 -7.88 -14.45
C ASN A 45 -0.98 -7.48 -13.47
N SER A 46 0.29 -7.77 -13.80
CA SER A 46 1.45 -7.50 -12.94
C SER A 46 1.56 -6.03 -12.56
N TYR A 47 1.52 -5.14 -13.55
CA TYR A 47 1.63 -3.71 -13.27
C TYR A 47 0.32 -3.13 -12.70
N ARG A 48 -0.84 -3.57 -13.19
CA ARG A 48 -2.14 -3.14 -12.65
C ARG A 48 -2.28 -3.48 -11.17
N LEU A 49 -1.85 -4.68 -10.78
CA LEU A 49 -1.78 -5.11 -9.38
C LEU A 49 -0.88 -4.19 -8.56
N GLN A 50 0.35 -3.91 -9.04
CA GLN A 50 1.28 -3.05 -8.31
C GLN A 50 0.74 -1.63 -8.14
N SER A 51 0.16 -1.03 -9.19
CA SER A 51 -0.46 0.29 -9.11
C SER A 51 -1.63 0.31 -8.12
N TRP A 52 -2.45 -0.74 -8.11
CA TRP A 52 -3.57 -0.87 -7.18
C TRP A 52 -3.12 -1.06 -5.73
N LEU A 53 -2.09 -1.88 -5.49
CA LEU A 53 -1.49 -2.06 -4.17
C LEU A 53 -0.84 -0.76 -3.68
N TYR A 54 -0.16 -0.01 -4.55
CA TYR A 54 0.38 1.32 -4.22
C TYR A 54 -0.72 2.28 -3.76
N ALA A 55 -1.82 2.38 -4.52
CA ALA A 55 -2.96 3.23 -4.15
C ALA A 55 -3.61 2.78 -2.83
N SER A 56 -3.71 1.47 -2.59
CA SER A 56 -4.25 0.91 -1.34
C SER A 56 -3.35 1.22 -0.14
N ARG A 57 -2.02 1.08 -0.30
CA ARG A 57 -1.02 1.46 0.71
C ARG A 57 -1.00 2.95 0.97
N LEU A 58 -1.23 3.78 -0.05
CA LEU A 58 -1.35 5.23 0.11
C LEU A 58 -2.58 5.62 0.92
N LEU A 59 -3.72 4.98 0.63
CA LEU A 59 -4.95 5.15 1.42
C LEU A 59 -4.74 4.73 2.88
N GLN A 60 -4.10 3.58 3.10
CA GLN A 60 -3.76 3.12 4.44
C GLN A 60 -2.83 4.09 5.18
N TYR A 61 -1.85 4.66 4.48
CA TYR A 61 -0.94 5.65 5.05
C TYR A 61 -1.68 6.93 5.45
N SER A 62 -2.62 7.37 4.62
CA SER A 62 -3.52 8.48 4.92
C SER A 62 -4.39 8.19 6.16
N ASP A 63 -4.98 7.00 6.27
CA ASP A 63 -5.78 6.59 7.44
C ASP A 63 -4.93 6.52 8.72
N ALA A 64 -3.69 6.07 8.62
CA ALA A 64 -2.74 6.03 9.73
C ALA A 64 -2.33 7.42 10.20
N LEU A 65 -2.02 8.33 9.27
CA LEU A 65 -1.69 9.72 9.60
C LEU A 65 -2.90 10.46 10.16
N GLU A 66 -4.10 10.23 9.63
CA GLU A 66 -5.33 10.80 10.17
C GLU A 66 -5.57 10.34 11.61
N HIS A 67 -5.40 9.04 11.90
CA HIS A 67 -5.52 8.51 13.26
C HIS A 67 -4.47 9.12 14.20
N LEU A 68 -3.21 9.21 13.75
CA LEU A 68 -2.11 9.79 14.52
C LEU A 68 -2.37 11.26 14.86
N LEU A 69 -2.75 12.08 13.87
CA LEU A 69 -2.96 13.53 14.03
C LEU A 69 -4.26 13.88 14.76
N SER A 70 -5.25 13.00 14.74
CA SER A 70 -6.53 13.23 15.43
C SER A 70 -6.55 12.73 16.87
N THR A 71 -5.90 11.59 17.15
CA THR A 71 -5.94 10.94 18.47
C THR A 71 -4.65 11.08 19.27
N GLY A 72 -3.53 11.40 18.62
CA GLY A 72 -2.19 11.37 19.22
C GLY A 72 -1.66 9.95 19.48
N GLN A 73 -2.39 8.90 19.08
CA GLN A 73 -1.96 7.52 19.29
C GLN A 73 -1.04 7.05 18.16
N GLY A 74 0.12 6.49 18.51
CA GLY A 74 1.04 5.86 17.55
C GLY A 74 0.40 4.70 16.77
N VAL A 75 0.82 4.54 15.52
CA VAL A 75 0.29 3.55 14.57
C VAL A 75 1.40 2.63 14.09
N VAL A 76 1.14 1.32 14.04
CA VAL A 76 2.03 0.31 13.44
C VAL A 76 1.44 -0.08 12.09
N LEU A 77 2.27 0.04 11.05
CA LEU A 77 1.92 -0.29 9.67
C LEU A 77 2.80 -1.43 9.17
N GLU A 78 2.18 -2.38 8.49
CA GLU A 78 2.87 -3.40 7.71
C GLU A 78 3.14 -2.88 6.30
N ARG A 79 4.43 -2.67 5.98
CA ARG A 79 4.90 -2.18 4.66
C ARG A 79 4.24 -0.87 4.20
N SER A 80 4.91 0.25 4.48
CA SER A 80 4.45 1.57 4.02
C SER A 80 4.68 1.80 2.51
N ILE A 81 4.09 2.87 1.97
CA ILE A 81 4.29 3.36 0.60
C ILE A 81 5.77 3.52 0.21
N TYR A 82 6.63 3.80 1.19
CA TYR A 82 8.04 3.97 0.94
C TYR A 82 8.77 2.65 0.66
N SER A 83 8.21 1.52 1.11
CA SER A 83 8.77 0.20 0.85
C SER A 83 8.26 -0.42 -0.45
N ASP A 84 7.25 0.17 -1.10
CA ASP A 84 6.56 -0.45 -2.24
C ASP A 84 7.46 -0.59 -3.49
N PHE A 85 8.37 0.35 -3.71
CA PHE A 85 9.19 0.37 -4.92
C PHE A 85 10.15 -0.81 -5.06
N VAL A 86 10.50 -1.50 -3.96
CA VAL A 86 11.39 -2.68 -4.01
C VAL A 86 10.74 -3.84 -4.76
N PHE A 87 9.40 -3.98 -4.67
CA PHE A 87 8.65 -4.98 -5.40
C PHE A 87 8.62 -4.66 -6.90
N LEU A 88 8.45 -3.39 -7.24
CA LEU A 88 8.50 -2.92 -8.62
C LEU A 88 9.89 -3.15 -9.24
N GLU A 89 10.96 -2.85 -8.52
CA GLU A 89 12.34 -3.03 -8.99
C GLU A 89 12.65 -4.52 -9.20
N ALA A 90 12.24 -5.39 -8.27
CA ALA A 90 12.36 -6.84 -8.43
C ALA A 90 11.54 -7.36 -9.62
N MET A 91 10.32 -6.85 -9.84
CA MET A 91 9.51 -7.20 -11.01
C MET A 91 10.14 -6.76 -12.33
N TYR A 92 10.81 -5.61 -12.33
CA TYR A 92 11.53 -5.11 -13.50
C TYR A 92 12.78 -5.96 -13.81
N ASN A 93 13.55 -6.31 -12.79
CA ASN A 93 14.75 -7.16 -12.93
C ASN A 93 14.42 -8.55 -13.48
N GLN A 94 13.29 -9.13 -13.06
CA GLN A 94 12.77 -10.40 -13.60
C GLN A 94 12.12 -10.29 -14.99
N GLY A 95 11.96 -9.06 -15.50
CA GLY A 95 11.33 -8.78 -16.79
C GLY A 95 9.82 -9.07 -16.80
N PHE A 96 9.13 -8.89 -15.67
CA PHE A 96 7.67 -9.02 -15.56
C PHE A 96 6.95 -7.75 -16.01
N ILE A 97 7.61 -6.60 -15.90
CA ILE A 97 7.05 -5.29 -16.26
C ILE A 97 7.96 -4.57 -17.26
N ARG A 98 7.35 -3.69 -18.05
CA ARG A 98 8.06 -2.87 -19.04
C ARG A 98 8.68 -1.64 -18.39
N LYS A 99 9.73 -1.10 -19.01
CA LYS A 99 10.38 0.14 -18.54
C LYS A 99 9.40 1.32 -18.44
N GLN A 100 8.49 1.44 -19.40
CA GLN A 100 7.44 2.48 -19.41
C GLN A 100 6.55 2.44 -18.15
N CYS A 101 6.27 1.24 -17.61
CA CYS A 101 5.52 1.06 -16.37
C CYS A 101 6.32 1.56 -15.15
N VAL A 102 7.64 1.33 -15.15
CA VAL A 102 8.53 1.84 -14.11
C VAL A 102 8.60 3.36 -14.14
N ASP A 103 8.70 3.95 -15.34
CA ASP A 103 8.71 5.41 -15.52
C ASP A 103 7.41 6.05 -15.00
N HIS A 104 6.25 5.48 -15.35
CA HIS A 104 4.96 5.92 -14.84
C HIS A 104 4.84 5.80 -13.31
N TYR A 105 5.31 4.70 -12.74
CA TYR A 105 5.32 4.54 -11.29
C TYR A 105 6.21 5.58 -10.60
N ASN A 106 7.39 5.86 -11.17
CA ASN A 106 8.30 6.87 -10.64
C ASN A 106 7.70 8.28 -10.70
N GLU A 107 6.90 8.57 -11.73
CA GLU A 107 6.15 9.82 -11.82
C GLU A 107 5.09 9.94 -10.72
N ILE A 108 4.25 8.91 -10.52
CA ILE A 108 3.27 8.86 -9.43
C ILE A 108 3.96 9.03 -8.07
N LYS A 109 5.05 8.28 -7.84
CA LYS A 109 5.84 8.33 -6.61
C LYS A 109 6.40 9.72 -6.36
N ARG A 110 6.87 10.41 -7.40
CA ARG A 110 7.41 11.78 -7.30
C ARG A 110 6.34 12.80 -6.94
N LEU A 111 5.11 12.62 -7.40
CA LEU A 111 3.98 13.51 -7.09
C LEU A 111 3.42 13.25 -5.69
N THR A 112 3.26 11.98 -5.31
CA THR A 112 2.59 11.59 -4.06
C THR A 112 3.52 11.62 -2.84
N LEU A 113 4.74 11.07 -2.90
CA LEU A 113 5.59 10.93 -1.70
C LEU A 113 5.94 12.24 -0.98
N PRO A 114 6.25 13.37 -1.66
CA PRO A 114 6.67 14.59 -0.98
C PRO A 114 5.57 15.23 -0.12
N GLU A 115 4.30 14.90 -0.36
CA GLU A 115 3.16 15.44 0.38
C GLU A 115 3.06 14.85 1.79
N TYR A 116 3.69 13.69 2.03
CA TYR A 116 3.59 12.97 3.28
C TYR A 116 4.91 12.95 4.05
N LEU A 117 4.80 12.97 5.37
CA LEU A 117 5.94 12.79 6.26
C LEU A 117 6.34 11.30 6.30
N PRO A 118 7.64 10.98 6.32
CA PRO A 118 8.15 9.62 6.41
C PRO A 118 7.84 9.00 7.79
N PRO A 119 7.88 7.67 7.97
CA PRO A 119 7.69 7.07 9.30
C PRO A 119 8.80 7.48 10.30
N HIS A 120 8.50 7.41 11.60
CA HIS A 120 9.48 7.72 12.67
C HIS A 120 10.55 6.64 12.83
N ALA A 121 10.11 5.37 12.78
CA ALA A 121 10.97 4.19 12.86
C ALA A 121 10.58 3.20 11.77
N VAL A 122 11.57 2.46 11.28
CA VAL A 122 11.38 1.34 10.35
C VAL A 122 12.00 0.10 10.96
N ILE A 123 11.19 -0.94 11.12
CA ILE A 123 11.63 -2.25 11.62
C ILE A 123 11.81 -3.15 10.40
N TYR A 124 13.05 -3.57 10.14
CA TYR A 124 13.39 -4.49 9.07
C TYR A 124 13.80 -5.85 9.66
N ILE A 125 13.19 -6.91 9.16
CA ILE A 125 13.48 -8.29 9.59
C ILE A 125 14.34 -8.94 8.51
N ASP A 126 15.59 -9.24 8.84
CA ASP A 126 16.52 -9.94 7.96
C ASP A 126 16.26 -11.45 8.04
N VAL A 127 15.76 -12.01 6.93
CA VAL A 127 15.49 -13.44 6.77
C VAL A 127 16.13 -13.88 5.46
N PRO A 128 17.02 -14.89 5.48
CA PRO A 128 17.67 -15.34 4.26
C PRO A 128 16.67 -15.98 3.29
N VAL A 129 16.86 -15.80 1.98
CA VAL A 129 15.95 -16.33 0.93
C VAL A 129 15.69 -17.83 1.08
N SER A 130 16.71 -18.62 1.44
CA SER A 130 16.58 -20.07 1.64
C SER A 130 15.57 -20.44 2.73
N GLU A 131 15.53 -19.63 3.80
CA GLU A 131 14.58 -19.81 4.89
C GLU A 131 13.19 -19.30 4.49
N ILE A 132 13.10 -18.17 3.79
CA ILE A 132 11.83 -17.64 3.24
C ILE A 132 11.15 -18.71 2.37
N GLN A 133 11.90 -19.35 1.46
CA GLN A 133 11.36 -20.42 0.62
C GLN A 133 10.86 -21.60 1.42
N SER A 134 11.61 -22.02 2.44
CA SER A 134 11.19 -23.11 3.33
C SER A 134 9.90 -22.75 4.08
N ARG A 135 9.72 -21.49 4.49
CA ARG A 135 8.49 -20.99 5.13
C ARG A 135 7.32 -20.93 4.17
N ILE A 136 7.53 -20.48 2.93
CA ILE A 136 6.50 -20.47 1.88
C ILE A 136 6.02 -21.90 1.59
N GLN A 137 6.95 -22.85 1.48
CA GLN A 137 6.60 -24.27 1.29
C GLN A 137 5.82 -24.85 2.47
N LYS A 138 6.14 -24.47 3.72
CA LYS A 138 5.40 -24.88 4.91
C LYS A 138 3.99 -24.28 4.99
N LYS A 139 3.81 -23.05 4.51
CA LYS A 139 2.50 -22.39 4.44
C LYS A 139 1.56 -23.13 3.47
N GLY A 140 2.12 -23.77 2.44
CA GLY A 140 1.40 -24.70 1.57
C GLY A 140 0.44 -24.04 0.58
N ASP A 141 0.60 -22.75 0.32
CA ASP A 141 -0.21 -22.02 -0.65
C ASP A 141 0.25 -22.37 -2.09
N PRO A 142 -0.62 -23.01 -2.92
CA PRO A 142 -0.24 -23.47 -4.26
C PRO A 142 0.25 -22.37 -5.20
N HIS A 143 -0.20 -21.13 -5.00
CA HIS A 143 0.17 -20.00 -5.85
C HIS A 143 1.48 -19.37 -5.38
N GLU A 144 1.63 -19.09 -4.08
CA GLU A 144 2.88 -18.52 -3.53
C GLU A 144 4.09 -19.45 -3.69
N MET A 145 3.87 -20.78 -3.76
CA MET A 145 4.95 -21.74 -4.02
C MET A 145 5.62 -21.59 -5.39
N LYS A 146 4.98 -20.91 -6.36
CA LYS A 146 5.53 -20.68 -7.71
C LYS A 146 6.51 -19.51 -7.78
N VAL A 147 6.69 -18.78 -6.69
CA VAL A 147 7.60 -17.64 -6.62
C VAL A 147 9.05 -18.09 -6.83
N THR A 148 9.75 -17.43 -7.75
CA THR A 148 11.14 -17.77 -8.08
C THR A 148 12.11 -17.31 -7.00
N SER A 149 13.17 -18.10 -6.77
CA SER A 149 14.28 -17.72 -5.87
C SER A 149 14.90 -16.40 -6.24
N ALA A 150 15.11 -16.18 -7.55
CA ALA A 150 15.70 -14.97 -8.09
C ALA A 150 14.85 -13.72 -7.78
N TYR A 151 13.52 -13.83 -7.83
CA TYR A 151 12.63 -12.73 -7.47
C TYR A 151 12.74 -12.34 -5.99
N LEU A 152 12.81 -13.33 -5.09
CA LEU A 152 13.00 -13.07 -3.66
C LEU A 152 14.36 -12.45 -3.37
N GLN A 153 15.41 -12.91 -4.05
CA GLN A 153 16.76 -12.33 -3.94
C GLN A 153 16.78 -10.88 -4.43
N ASP A 154 16.13 -10.59 -5.55
CA ASP A 154 16.04 -9.21 -6.06
C ASP A 154 15.30 -8.27 -5.10
N ILE A 155 14.27 -8.77 -4.40
CA ILE A 155 13.59 -8.01 -3.35
C ILE A 155 14.54 -7.73 -2.19
N GLU A 156 15.23 -8.75 -1.69
CA GLU A 156 16.20 -8.60 -0.59
C GLU A 156 17.30 -7.60 -0.95
N ASP A 157 17.87 -7.75 -2.16
CA ASP A 157 18.88 -6.86 -2.70
C ASP A 157 18.38 -5.41 -2.80
N ALA A 158 17.16 -5.19 -3.30
CA ALA A 158 16.56 -3.86 -3.40
C ALA A 158 16.30 -3.23 -2.01
N TYR A 159 15.89 -4.04 -1.03
CA TYR A 159 15.78 -3.59 0.36
C TYR A 159 17.13 -3.15 0.91
N LYS A 160 18.16 -3.99 0.80
CA LYS A 160 19.48 -3.74 1.38
C LYS A 160 20.24 -2.61 0.67
N LYS A 161 20.17 -2.52 -0.66
CA LYS A 161 20.92 -1.54 -1.48
C LYS A 161 20.25 -0.17 -1.54
N THR A 162 18.93 -0.11 -1.61
CA THR A 162 18.22 1.15 -1.92
C THR A 162 17.37 1.63 -0.76
N PHE A 163 16.57 0.75 -0.14
CA PHE A 163 15.61 1.15 0.89
C PHE A 163 16.28 1.48 2.23
N LEU A 164 17.11 0.59 2.78
CA LEU A 164 17.73 0.79 4.09
C LEU A 164 18.63 2.04 4.14
N PRO A 165 19.51 2.32 3.14
CA PRO A 165 20.33 3.52 3.17
C PRO A 165 19.48 4.80 3.13
N LYS A 166 18.47 4.84 2.24
CA LYS A 166 17.57 5.98 2.12
C LYS A 166 16.76 6.21 3.40
N MET A 167 16.33 5.14 4.07
CA MET A 167 15.59 5.25 5.32
C MET A 167 16.47 5.67 6.48
N SER A 168 17.71 5.19 6.54
CA SER A 168 18.65 5.56 7.61
C SER A 168 18.98 7.06 7.64
N GLU A 169 18.86 7.76 6.51
CA GLU A 169 19.02 9.21 6.43
C GLU A 169 17.82 9.98 6.99
N ILE A 170 16.62 9.39 6.87
CA ILE A 170 15.35 10.08 7.08
C ILE A 170 14.71 9.72 8.43
N CYS A 171 14.87 8.48 8.87
CA CYS A 171 14.24 7.90 10.06
C CYS A 171 15.18 6.92 10.78
N GLU A 172 14.79 6.48 11.97
CA GLU A 172 15.56 5.46 12.70
C GLU A 172 15.22 4.07 12.16
N VAL A 173 16.24 3.29 11.82
CA VAL A 173 16.07 1.96 11.24
C VAL A 173 16.57 0.93 12.26
N LEU A 174 15.70 0.01 12.63
CA LEU A 174 16.01 -1.14 13.47
C LEU A 174 16.05 -2.39 12.58
N VAL A 175 17.16 -3.12 12.63
CA VAL A 175 17.36 -4.36 11.87
C VAL A 175 17.42 -5.51 12.86
N TYR A 176 16.53 -6.49 12.67
CA TYR A 176 16.46 -7.69 13.51
C TYR A 176 16.66 -8.94 12.67
N SER A 177 17.37 -9.90 13.23
CA SER A 177 17.43 -11.26 12.67
C SER A 177 16.13 -12.01 12.99
N SER A 178 15.86 -13.11 12.28
CA SER A 178 14.60 -13.86 12.53
C SER A 178 14.42 -14.33 13.98
N TRP A 179 15.48 -14.71 14.70
CA TRP A 179 15.38 -15.15 16.10
C TRP A 179 15.17 -14.00 17.08
N GLU A 180 15.78 -12.83 16.79
CA GLU A 180 15.60 -11.61 17.59
C GLU A 180 14.20 -11.03 17.43
N ALA A 181 13.63 -11.13 16.23
CA ALA A 181 12.30 -10.62 15.94
C ALA A 181 11.17 -11.41 16.66
N GLU A 182 11.43 -12.64 17.10
CA GLU A 182 10.46 -13.40 17.92
C GLU A 182 10.35 -12.83 19.35
N ASP A 183 11.42 -12.19 19.86
CA ASP A 183 11.39 -11.55 21.17
C ASP A 183 10.75 -10.14 21.09
N SER A 184 9.43 -10.12 21.25
CA SER A 184 8.67 -8.86 21.26
C SER A 184 9.09 -7.88 22.35
N THR A 185 9.63 -8.35 23.48
CA THR A 185 9.99 -7.46 24.60
C THR A 185 11.24 -6.67 24.26
N LYS A 186 12.24 -7.35 23.67
CA LYS A 186 13.44 -6.72 23.13
C LYS A 186 13.12 -5.62 22.12
N VAL A 187 12.23 -5.90 21.17
CA VAL A 187 11.85 -4.93 20.12
C VAL A 187 11.17 -3.70 20.74
N VAL A 188 10.32 -3.89 21.75
CA VAL A 188 9.65 -2.77 22.44
C VAL A 188 10.64 -1.93 23.23
N GLU A 189 11.55 -2.55 23.98
CA GLU A 189 12.60 -1.84 24.71
C GLU A 189 13.48 -1.01 23.77
N ASP A 190 13.94 -1.60 22.67
CA ASP A 190 14.77 -0.89 21.68
C ASP A 190 14.02 0.34 21.10
N ILE A 191 12.71 0.22 20.85
CA ILE A 191 11.87 1.34 20.40
C ILE A 191 11.77 2.44 21.46
N GLU A 192 11.64 2.10 22.73
CA GLU A 192 11.56 3.07 23.83
C GLU A 192 12.88 3.82 24.04
N TYR A 193 14.02 3.16 23.82
CA TYR A 193 15.35 3.78 23.94
C TYR A 193 15.78 4.56 22.70
N LEU A 194 15.00 4.55 21.61
CA LEU A 194 15.32 5.33 20.41
C LEU A 194 15.17 6.84 20.67
N ASN A 195 16.23 7.57 20.37
CA ASN A 195 16.19 9.03 20.34
C ASN A 195 15.85 9.53 18.95
N TYR A 196 14.60 9.96 18.75
CA TYR A 196 14.10 10.47 17.48
C TYR A 196 14.63 11.87 17.16
N ASN A 197 15.88 11.93 16.69
CA ASN A 197 16.55 13.17 16.32
C ASN A 197 16.56 13.42 14.81
N LYS A 198 16.15 12.43 14.01
CA LYS A 198 16.17 12.45 12.54
C LYS A 198 14.79 12.75 11.96
N GLY A 199 14.81 13.27 10.74
CA GLY A 199 13.61 13.44 9.92
C GLY A 199 12.94 14.81 10.02
N PRO A 200 11.94 15.05 9.16
CA PRO A 200 11.24 16.34 9.06
C PRO A 200 10.22 16.57 10.19
N TRP A 201 9.92 15.56 11.02
CA TRP A 201 8.93 15.63 12.10
C TRP A 201 9.18 16.74 13.11
N LEU A 202 10.44 16.92 13.52
CA LEU A 202 10.84 17.95 14.48
C LEU A 202 10.72 19.39 13.93
N LYS A 203 10.64 19.54 12.60
CA LYS A 203 10.58 20.85 11.92
C LYS A 203 9.15 21.30 11.63
N GLN A 204 8.15 20.49 11.97
CA GLN A 204 6.76 20.79 11.68
C GLN A 204 6.19 21.80 12.70
N ASP A 205 5.42 22.75 12.20
CA ASP A 205 4.61 23.67 13.01
C ASP A 205 3.13 23.24 12.99
N ASP A 206 2.32 23.84 13.88
CA ASP A 206 0.87 23.56 13.96
C ASP A 206 0.17 23.79 12.62
N ARG A 207 0.64 24.77 11.83
CA ARG A 207 0.09 25.07 10.50
C ARG A 207 0.36 23.95 9.51
N THR A 208 1.58 23.40 9.48
CA THR A 208 1.94 22.32 8.56
C THR A 208 1.24 21.03 8.96
N PHE A 209 1.12 20.74 10.26
CA PHE A 209 0.29 19.63 10.74
C PHE A 209 -1.20 19.81 10.41
N HIS A 210 -1.73 21.03 10.50
CA HIS A 210 -3.10 21.32 10.08
C HIS A 210 -3.31 21.05 8.58
N ASN A 211 -2.41 21.54 7.72
CA ASN A 211 -2.48 21.30 6.28
C ASN A 211 -2.38 19.80 5.95
N LEU A 212 -1.44 19.09 6.57
CA LEU A 212 -1.31 17.64 6.41
C LEU A 212 -2.58 16.92 6.87
N ARG A 213 -3.18 17.35 7.98
CA ARG A 213 -4.45 16.79 8.49
C ARG A 213 -5.60 17.00 7.50
N MET A 214 -5.71 18.19 6.92
CA MET A 214 -6.75 18.47 5.92
C MET A 214 -6.57 17.60 4.67
N LEU A 215 -5.33 17.43 4.20
CA LEU A 215 -5.00 16.55 3.06
C LEU A 215 -5.39 15.10 3.33
N VAL A 216 -4.98 14.51 4.46
CA VAL A 216 -5.24 13.09 4.74
C VAL A 216 -6.71 12.79 5.01
N GLN A 217 -7.52 13.78 5.38
CA GLN A 217 -8.97 13.62 5.55
C GLN A 217 -9.69 13.50 4.21
N ASP A 218 -9.25 14.22 3.16
CA ASP A 218 -9.80 14.11 1.83
C ASP A 218 -9.16 12.94 1.05
N LYS A 219 -9.79 11.77 1.14
CA LYS A 219 -9.32 10.56 0.44
C LYS A 219 -9.33 10.70 -1.08
N ARG A 220 -10.11 11.63 -1.66
CA ARG A 220 -10.10 11.88 -3.10
C ARG A 220 -8.87 12.69 -3.50
N GLU A 221 -8.50 13.67 -2.70
CA GLU A 221 -7.28 14.46 -2.91
C GLU A 221 -6.04 13.59 -2.79
N VAL A 222 -5.98 12.74 -1.76
CA VAL A 222 -4.91 11.73 -1.56
C VAL A 222 -4.73 10.84 -2.79
N LEU A 223 -5.83 10.39 -3.39
CA LEU A 223 -5.80 9.49 -4.54
C LEU A 223 -5.71 10.21 -5.89
N ASN A 224 -5.83 11.53 -5.94
CA ASN A 224 -5.87 12.31 -7.18
C ASN A 224 -4.63 12.07 -8.05
N TYR A 225 -3.46 12.06 -7.43
CA TYR A 225 -2.18 11.85 -8.12
C TYR A 225 -1.87 10.37 -8.44
N THR A 226 -2.72 9.43 -8.02
CA THR A 226 -2.60 8.02 -8.44
C THR A 226 -3.17 7.78 -9.83
N THR A 227 -4.07 8.66 -10.29
CA THR A 227 -4.73 8.59 -11.59
C THR A 227 -4.22 9.67 -12.55
N VAL A 228 -2.91 9.67 -12.81
CA VAL A 228 -2.31 10.58 -13.80
C VAL A 228 -2.75 10.17 -15.21
N PRO A 229 -3.08 11.11 -16.12
CA PRO A 229 -3.54 10.80 -17.48
C PRO A 229 -2.38 10.34 -18.40
N VAL A 230 -1.67 9.29 -18.00
CA VAL A 230 -0.64 8.62 -18.78
C VAL A 230 -1.21 7.29 -19.28
N TYR A 231 -1.36 7.18 -20.59
CA TYR A 231 -2.01 6.03 -21.22
C TYR A 231 -1.02 4.88 -21.41
N LEU A 232 -1.01 3.95 -20.45
CA LEU A 232 -0.32 2.66 -20.59
C LEU A 232 -1.32 1.52 -20.83
N PRO A 233 -1.05 0.58 -21.75
CA PRO A 233 -1.95 -0.55 -22.04
C PRO A 233 -2.35 -1.40 -20.82
N GLU A 234 -1.50 -1.49 -19.79
CA GLU A 234 -1.75 -2.32 -18.60
C GLU A 234 -2.81 -1.73 -17.65
N ILE A 235 -2.88 -0.40 -17.58
CA ILE A 235 -3.75 0.34 -16.64
C ILE A 235 -4.90 1.06 -17.34
N THR A 236 -4.78 1.34 -18.64
CA THR A 236 -5.79 2.11 -19.37
C THR A 236 -6.99 1.23 -19.64
N ILE A 237 -8.13 1.60 -19.05
CA ILE A 237 -9.41 0.92 -19.27
C ILE A 237 -10.14 1.64 -20.41
N GLY A 238 -10.68 0.86 -21.37
CA GLY A 238 -11.46 1.42 -22.46
C GLY A 238 -12.76 2.07 -21.97
N ALA A 239 -13.21 3.15 -22.61
CA ALA A 239 -14.37 3.93 -22.17
C ALA A 239 -15.65 3.10 -21.97
N HIS A 240 -15.93 2.15 -22.87
CA HIS A 240 -17.10 1.26 -22.75
C HIS A 240 -17.03 0.34 -21.53
N GLN A 241 -15.85 -0.23 -21.27
CA GLN A 241 -15.63 -1.08 -20.10
C GLN A 241 -15.72 -0.27 -18.81
N GLY A 242 -15.11 0.92 -18.79
CA GLY A 242 -15.17 1.84 -17.65
C GLY A 242 -16.60 2.25 -17.31
N SER A 243 -17.41 2.64 -18.31
CA SER A 243 -18.83 2.96 -18.09
C SER A 243 -19.60 1.77 -17.52
N ARG A 244 -19.42 0.58 -18.10
CA ARG A 244 -20.09 -0.64 -17.63
C ARG A 244 -19.76 -0.93 -16.17
N ILE A 245 -18.47 -0.91 -15.80
CA ILE A 245 -18.03 -1.19 -14.43
C ILE A 245 -18.58 -0.13 -13.47
N TYR A 246 -18.55 1.15 -13.88
CA TYR A 246 -19.07 2.25 -13.06
C TYR A 246 -20.58 2.12 -12.82
N ASP A 247 -21.36 1.82 -13.86
CA ASP A 247 -22.82 1.65 -13.75
C ASP A 247 -23.15 0.44 -12.85
N SER A 248 -22.48 -0.69 -13.06
CA SER A 248 -22.63 -1.89 -12.22
C SER A 248 -22.20 -1.65 -10.75
N PHE A 249 -21.16 -0.84 -10.52
CA PHE A 249 -20.75 -0.47 -9.16
C PHE A 249 -21.83 0.35 -8.44
N ARG A 250 -22.54 1.24 -9.16
CA ARG A 250 -23.63 2.05 -8.59
C ARG A 250 -24.91 1.26 -8.32
N GLU A 251 -25.07 0.10 -8.95
CA GLU A 251 -26.17 -0.82 -8.68
C GLU A 251 -25.95 -1.64 -7.41
N LEU A 252 -24.72 -1.65 -6.86
CA LEU A 252 -24.42 -2.32 -5.60
C LEU A 252 -25.11 -1.61 -4.42
N PRO A 253 -25.59 -2.37 -3.43
CA PRO A 253 -26.29 -1.80 -2.28
C PRO A 253 -25.38 -0.89 -1.47
N GLY A 254 -25.87 0.30 -1.12
CA GLY A 254 -25.14 1.29 -0.32
C GLY A 254 -24.04 2.05 -1.07
N ARG A 255 -23.93 1.87 -2.39
CA ARG A 255 -22.88 2.50 -3.23
C ARG A 255 -23.43 3.47 -4.28
N LYS A 256 -24.75 3.60 -4.39
CA LYS A 256 -25.41 4.44 -5.40
C LYS A 256 -25.29 5.94 -5.11
N TYR A 257 -25.40 6.32 -3.83
CA TYR A 257 -25.35 7.69 -3.32
C TYR A 257 -24.29 7.82 -2.22
N ALA A 258 -24.07 9.06 -1.76
CA ALA A 258 -23.19 9.33 -0.64
C ALA A 258 -23.61 8.54 0.63
N PRO A 259 -22.66 8.10 1.47
CA PRO A 259 -22.96 7.43 2.73
C PRO A 259 -23.97 8.23 3.57
N GLY A 260 -25.03 7.58 4.06
CA GLY A 260 -26.10 8.23 4.85
C GLY A 260 -27.34 8.65 4.04
N TYR A 261 -27.33 8.47 2.71
CA TYR A 261 -28.42 8.76 1.77
C TYR A 261 -28.91 7.54 0.96
N ASN A 262 -28.55 6.32 1.35
CA ASN A 262 -28.88 5.09 0.65
C ASN A 262 -30.06 4.36 1.35
N ALA A 263 -31.27 4.49 0.80
CA ALA A 263 -32.50 3.91 1.37
C ALA A 263 -32.50 2.37 1.38
N ASP A 264 -31.81 1.77 0.41
CA ASP A 264 -31.61 0.33 0.20
C ASP A 264 -30.84 -0.34 1.34
N VAL A 265 -29.96 0.39 2.03
CA VAL A 265 -29.24 -0.09 3.23
C VAL A 265 -29.87 0.38 4.54
N GLY A 266 -31.04 1.03 4.47
CA GLY A 266 -31.82 1.45 5.63
C GLY A 266 -31.42 2.80 6.21
N ASP A 267 -30.79 3.69 5.42
CA ASP A 267 -30.51 5.06 5.87
C ASP A 267 -31.81 5.80 6.19
N LYS A 268 -31.85 6.41 7.38
CA LYS A 268 -33.01 7.14 7.89
C LYS A 268 -32.83 8.64 7.70
N TRP A 269 -33.96 9.35 7.65
CA TRP A 269 -34.02 10.82 7.57
C TRP A 269 -33.34 11.41 6.32
N ILE A 270 -33.35 10.67 5.21
CA ILE A 270 -32.67 11.07 3.96
C ILE A 270 -33.15 12.44 3.46
N TRP A 271 -34.42 12.78 3.67
CA TRP A 271 -35.02 14.05 3.25
C TRP A 271 -34.69 15.25 4.17
N LEU A 272 -34.06 15.02 5.33
CA LEU A 272 -33.67 16.04 6.31
C LEU A 272 -32.15 16.19 6.50
N LYS A 273 -31.36 15.46 5.71
CA LYS A 273 -29.89 15.57 5.68
C LYS A 273 -29.48 16.26 4.38
#